data_AF-A0A958N3K7-F1
#
_entry.id   AF-A0A958N3K7-F1
#
_cell.length_a   1.000
_cell.length_b   1.000
_cell.length_c   1.000
_cell.angle_alpha   90.00
_cell.angle_beta   90.00
_cell.angle_gamma   90.00
#
_symmetry.space_group_name_H-M   'P 1'
#
loop_
_entity.id
_entity.type
_entity.pdbx_description
1 polymer ?
#
loop_
_entity_poly.entity_id
_entity_poly.type
_entity_poly.pdbx_seq_one_letter_code
_entity_poly.pdbx_strand_id
1 'polypeptide(L)'
;MSNEAQIKSVALFFSFALMDDQLARQATLATLYRLKKKLEKEKLNDIETQSLIVELMMKFWLRYQKYIPKSGGMYSGGLNTLKNDYTDLGPWREFKRMTDDNEFLAVLWSQVIGFSDEAIAKGLNTTIGTVRHRVSRGLRLLGERMI
;
A
#
# COMPACT_ATOMS: atom_id res chain seq x y z
N MET A 1 7.01 15.55 6.34
CA MET A 1 7.71 14.25 6.30
C MET A 1 9.14 14.41 5.79
N SER A 2 10.11 13.64 6.32
CA SER A 2 11.48 13.57 5.76
C SER A 2 11.51 12.71 4.49
N ASN A 3 12.52 12.90 3.64
CA ASN A 3 12.72 12.10 2.42
C ASN A 3 12.84 10.59 2.74
N GLU A 4 13.51 10.24 3.84
CA GLU A 4 13.63 8.85 4.29
C GLU A 4 12.27 8.24 4.69
N ALA A 5 11.42 9.01 5.40
CA ALA A 5 10.08 8.56 5.75
C ALA A 5 9.23 8.28 4.49
N GLN A 6 9.33 9.14 3.47
CA GLN A 6 8.63 8.94 2.19
C GLN A 6 9.11 7.66 1.48
N ILE A 7 10.42 7.44 1.42
CA ILE A 7 11.02 6.23 0.83
C ILE A 7 10.50 4.98 1.55
N LYS A 8 10.54 4.99 2.89
CA LYS A 8 10.07 3.89 3.72
C LYS A 8 8.57 3.61 3.50
N SER A 9 7.73 4.65 3.48
CA SER A 9 6.29 4.52 3.24
C SER A 9 5.99 3.85 1.89
N VAL A 10 6.64 4.32 0.82
CA VAL A 10 6.43 3.77 -0.54
C VAL A 10 6.92 2.32 -0.63
N ALA A 11 8.09 2.03 -0.06
CA ALA A 11 8.64 0.67 -0.06
C ALA A 11 7.74 -0.31 0.71
N LEU A 12 7.33 0.05 1.93
CA LEU A 12 6.43 -0.77 2.75
C LEU A 12 5.11 -1.04 2.03
N PHE A 13 4.51 0.00 1.44
CA PHE A 13 3.25 -0.15 0.70
C PHE A 13 3.37 -1.21 -0.39
N PHE A 14 4.38 -1.13 -1.26
CA PHE A 14 4.50 -2.08 -2.36
C PHE A 14 4.91 -3.48 -1.91
N SER A 15 5.73 -3.61 -0.87
CA SER A 15 6.07 -4.91 -0.28
C SER A 15 4.83 -5.66 0.20
N PHE A 16 3.95 -4.98 0.96
CA PHE A 16 2.73 -5.61 1.48
C PHE A 16 1.62 -5.75 0.44
N ALA A 17 1.52 -4.82 -0.51
CA ALA A 17 0.47 -4.86 -1.52
C ALA A 17 0.76 -5.92 -2.60
N LEU A 18 2.00 -5.97 -3.11
CA LEU A 18 2.35 -6.86 -4.22
C LEU A 18 2.77 -8.25 -3.72
N MET A 19 3.37 -8.35 -2.52
CA MET A 19 3.90 -9.62 -1.96
C MET A 19 4.88 -10.33 -2.89
N ASP A 20 5.56 -9.56 -3.74
CA ASP A 20 6.59 -10.00 -4.67
C ASP A 20 7.72 -8.98 -4.62
N ASP A 21 8.91 -9.40 -4.18
CA ASP A 21 10.02 -8.48 -3.93
C ASP A 21 10.49 -7.75 -5.19
N GLN A 22 10.46 -8.43 -6.33
CA GLN A 22 10.92 -7.87 -7.59
C GLN A 22 9.94 -6.81 -8.09
N LEU A 23 8.64 -7.12 -8.12
CA LEU A 23 7.61 -6.17 -8.49
C LEU A 23 7.55 -5.01 -7.50
N ALA A 24 7.67 -5.28 -6.19
CA ALA A 24 7.66 -4.27 -5.15
C ALA A 24 8.82 -3.29 -5.31
N ARG A 25 10.04 -3.78 -5.56
CA ARG A 25 11.21 -2.93 -5.81
C ARG A 25 11.01 -2.08 -7.08
N GLN A 26 10.53 -2.67 -8.17
CA GLN A 26 10.29 -1.94 -9.41
C GLN A 26 9.24 -0.83 -9.24
N ALA A 27 8.12 -1.15 -8.60
CA ALA A 27 7.04 -0.20 -8.33
C ALA A 27 7.50 0.93 -7.40
N THR A 28 8.29 0.59 -6.38
CA THR A 28 8.88 1.56 -5.44
C THR A 28 9.77 2.54 -6.17
N LEU A 29 10.75 2.07 -6.94
CA LEU A 29 11.68 2.93 -7.69
C LEU A 29 10.94 3.85 -8.67
N ALA A 30 9.98 3.29 -9.41
CA ALA A 30 9.19 4.06 -10.37
C ALA A 30 8.33 5.13 -9.69
N THR A 31 7.78 4.83 -8.52
CA THR A 31 6.98 5.76 -7.72
C THR A 31 7.83 6.88 -7.14
N LEU A 32 8.97 6.55 -6.52
CA LEU A 32 9.89 7.53 -5.94
C LEU A 32 10.47 8.48 -7.00
N TYR A 33 10.79 7.97 -8.19
CA TYR A 33 11.25 8.82 -9.29
C TYR A 33 10.19 9.87 -9.68
N ARG A 34 8.91 9.48 -9.76
CA ARG A 34 7.82 10.42 -10.06
C ARG A 34 7.53 11.37 -8.91
N LEU A 35 7.59 10.87 -7.67
CA LEU A 35 7.39 11.68 -6.47
C LEU A 35 8.42 12.80 -6.39
N LYS A 36 9.72 12.46 -6.53
CA LYS A 36 10.82 13.44 -6.52
C LYS A 36 10.60 14.55 -7.56
N LYS A 37 10.25 14.17 -8.80
CA LYS A 37 9.98 15.14 -9.87
C LYS A 37 8.80 16.08 -9.59
N LYS A 38 7.78 15.62 -8.86
CA LYS A 38 6.64 16.47 -8.48
C LYS A 38 6.98 17.37 -7.29
N LEU A 39 7.68 16.84 -6.28
CA LEU A 39 8.13 17.60 -5.12
C LEU A 39 9.16 18.70 -5.47
N GLU A 40 9.96 18.52 -6.51
CA GLU A 40 10.87 19.56 -7.01
C GLU A 40 10.13 20.76 -7.63
N LYS A 41 8.88 20.57 -8.07
CA LYS A 41 8.08 21.60 -8.74
C LYS A 41 7.15 22.35 -7.80
N GLU A 42 6.72 21.71 -6.72
CA GLU A 42 5.64 22.20 -5.86
C GLU A 42 6.08 22.19 -4.40
N LYS A 43 5.89 23.31 -3.70
CA LYS A 43 6.03 23.35 -2.25
C LYS A 43 4.72 22.88 -1.63
N LEU A 44 4.69 21.60 -1.27
CA LEU A 44 3.52 20.97 -0.66
C LEU A 44 3.63 20.98 0.86
N ASN A 45 2.51 21.16 1.55
CA ASN A 45 2.43 20.87 2.99
C ASN A 45 2.41 19.36 3.25
N ASP A 46 2.36 18.95 4.51
CA ASP A 46 2.45 17.53 4.88
C ASP A 46 1.26 16.70 4.35
N ILE A 47 0.03 17.21 4.47
CA ILE A 47 -1.18 16.54 3.99
C ILE A 47 -1.16 16.41 2.47
N GLU A 48 -0.77 17.47 1.77
CA GLU A 48 -0.61 17.47 0.31
C GLU A 48 0.45 16.49 -0.16
N THR A 49 1.57 16.41 0.58
CA THR A 49 2.63 15.45 0.31
C THR A 49 2.12 14.02 0.48
N GLN A 50 1.46 13.70 1.60
CA GLN A 50 0.87 12.38 1.84
C GLN A 50 -0.17 12.03 0.76
N SER A 51 -1.06 12.97 0.43
CA SER A 51 -2.08 12.84 -0.62
C SER A 51 -1.44 12.52 -1.97
N LEU A 52 -0.37 13.21 -2.33
CA LEU A 52 0.35 12.95 -3.57
C LEU A 52 0.98 11.55 -3.59
N ILE A 53 1.54 11.10 -2.47
CA ILE A 53 2.10 9.75 -2.35
C ILE A 53 0.98 8.71 -2.53
N VAL A 54 -0.18 8.89 -1.90
CA VAL A 54 -1.37 8.02 -2.09
C VAL A 54 -1.78 7.95 -3.55
N GLU A 55 -1.93 9.09 -4.22
CA GLU A 55 -2.28 9.17 -5.65
C GLU A 55 -1.30 8.34 -6.50
N LEU A 56 0.01 8.55 -6.30
CA LEU A 56 1.04 7.87 -7.07
C LEU A 56 1.06 6.37 -6.77
N MET A 57 0.98 5.98 -5.49
CA MET A 57 0.93 4.58 -5.08
C MET A 57 -0.26 3.87 -5.70
N MET A 58 -1.45 4.47 -5.67
CA MET A 58 -2.66 3.90 -6.30
C MET A 58 -2.48 3.76 -7.82
N LYS A 59 -1.94 4.78 -8.48
CA LYS A 59 -1.68 4.74 -9.93
C LYS A 59 -0.73 3.60 -10.32
N PHE A 60 0.32 3.39 -9.54
CA PHE A 60 1.27 2.32 -9.79
C PHE A 60 0.75 0.95 -9.35
N TRP A 61 -0.02 0.87 -8.27
CA TRP A 61 -0.75 -0.35 -7.89
C TRP A 61 -1.58 -0.86 -9.07
N LEU A 62 -2.43 -0.01 -9.66
CA LEU A 62 -3.28 -0.37 -10.80
C LEU A 62 -2.49 -0.90 -12.01
N ARG A 63 -1.24 -0.46 -12.18
CA ARG A 63 -0.34 -0.93 -13.23
C ARG A 63 0.29 -2.28 -12.87
N TYR A 64 0.82 -2.41 -11.65
CA TYR A 64 1.62 -3.56 -11.23
C TYR A 64 0.79 -4.77 -10.81
N GLN A 65 -0.44 -4.56 -10.31
CA GLN A 65 -1.34 -5.65 -9.92
C GLN A 65 -1.64 -6.64 -11.05
N LYS A 66 -1.54 -6.19 -12.31
CA LYS A 66 -1.78 -7.02 -13.50
C LYS A 66 -0.74 -8.12 -13.68
N TYR A 67 0.43 -7.96 -13.08
CA TYR A 67 1.52 -8.93 -13.13
C TYR A 67 1.48 -9.91 -11.96
N ILE A 68 0.54 -9.74 -11.02
CA ILE A 68 0.34 -10.69 -9.93
C ILE A 68 -0.39 -11.92 -10.52
N PRO A 69 0.15 -13.14 -10.34
CA PRO A 69 -0.52 -14.36 -10.78
C PRO A 69 -1.92 -14.46 -10.16
N LYS A 70 -2.95 -14.62 -11.01
CA LYS A 70 -4.35 -14.77 -10.56
C LYS A 70 -4.70 -16.18 -10.06
N SER A 71 -3.87 -17.16 -10.39
CA SER A 71 -4.03 -18.56 -9.98
C SER A 71 -3.21 -18.79 -8.72
N GLY A 72 -3.75 -19.53 -7.74
CA GLY A 72 -3.12 -19.87 -6.45
C GLY A 72 -1.83 -20.70 -6.52
N GLY A 73 -1.03 -20.55 -7.57
CA GLY A 73 0.34 -21.01 -7.62
C GLY A 73 1.20 -20.17 -6.68
N MET A 74 2.02 -20.86 -5.89
CA MET A 74 3.04 -20.30 -5.00
C MET A 74 3.56 -18.93 -5.47
N TYR A 75 3.45 -17.92 -4.61
CA TYR A 75 4.21 -16.68 -4.71
C TYR A 75 5.71 -17.03 -4.76
N SER A 76 6.25 -17.24 -5.96
CA SER A 76 7.65 -17.55 -6.23
C SER A 76 8.41 -16.22 -6.38
N GLY A 77 8.63 -15.51 -5.28
CA GLY A 77 9.23 -14.19 -5.39
C GLY A 77 9.50 -13.48 -4.07
N GLY A 78 10.47 -13.96 -3.30
CA GLY A 78 11.21 -13.14 -2.33
C GLY A 78 10.68 -13.11 -0.89
N LEU A 79 9.38 -12.95 -0.67
CA LEU A 79 8.85 -12.88 0.70
C LEU A 79 8.85 -14.24 1.43
N ASN A 80 8.76 -15.35 0.69
CA ASN A 80 8.94 -16.71 1.25
C ASN A 80 10.43 -17.09 1.45
N THR A 81 11.38 -16.30 0.93
CA THR A 81 12.83 -16.49 1.20
C THR A 81 13.31 -15.72 2.42
N LEU A 82 12.47 -14.88 3.03
CA LEU A 82 12.59 -14.57 4.45
C LEU A 82 12.14 -15.79 5.25
N LYS A 83 12.98 -16.84 5.23
CA LYS A 83 13.12 -17.80 6.33
C LYS A 83 13.62 -17.04 7.57
N ASN A 84 12.83 -16.10 8.06
CA ASN A 84 12.88 -15.71 9.45
C ASN A 84 11.67 -16.39 10.05
N ASP A 85 11.89 -17.35 10.94
CA ASP A 85 10.90 -18.21 11.60
C ASP A 85 9.85 -17.45 12.45
N TYR A 86 9.66 -16.13 12.23
CA TYR A 86 8.97 -15.22 13.14
C TYR A 86 7.90 -14.31 12.51
N THR A 87 7.69 -14.32 11.19
CA THR A 87 6.58 -13.53 10.59
C THR A 87 5.79 -14.34 9.59
N ASP A 88 4.79 -15.06 10.08
CA ASP A 88 3.78 -15.69 9.22
C ASP A 88 2.93 -14.59 8.55
N LEU A 89 3.13 -14.42 7.24
CA LEU A 89 2.34 -13.52 6.39
C LEU A 89 1.11 -14.22 5.79
N GLY A 90 0.80 -15.44 6.22
CA GLY A 90 -0.40 -16.20 5.86
C GLY A 90 -1.69 -15.41 6.10
N PRO A 91 -1.93 -14.86 7.31
CA PRO A 91 -3.10 -14.04 7.58
C PRO A 91 -3.20 -12.81 6.67
N TRP A 92 -2.06 -12.17 6.37
CA TRP A 92 -2.00 -11.02 5.49
C TRP A 92 -2.32 -11.38 4.02
N ARG A 93 -1.81 -12.53 3.54
CA ARG A 93 -2.15 -13.11 2.23
C ARG A 93 -3.64 -13.40 2.11
N GLU A 94 -4.22 -14.00 3.14
CA GLU A 94 -5.63 -14.35 3.17
C GLU A 94 -6.53 -13.11 3.21
N PHE A 95 -6.16 -12.12 4.04
CA PHE A 95 -6.83 -10.83 4.08
C PHE A 95 -6.87 -10.16 2.70
N LYS A 96 -5.73 -10.11 2.00
CA LYS A 96 -5.65 -9.57 0.64
C LYS A 96 -6.54 -10.33 -0.35
N ARG A 97 -6.61 -11.67 -0.24
CA ARG A 97 -7.41 -12.51 -1.15
C ARG A 97 -8.92 -12.31 -0.97
N MET A 98 -9.36 -12.04 0.26
CA MET A 98 -10.79 -11.98 0.63
C MET A 98 -11.39 -10.58 0.55
N THR A 99 -10.55 -9.54 0.52
CA THR A 99 -10.96 -8.15 0.66
C THR A 99 -10.95 -7.45 -0.69
N ASP A 100 -11.88 -6.52 -0.91
CA ASP A 100 -11.83 -5.65 -2.09
C ASP A 100 -10.55 -4.80 -2.04
N ASP A 101 -9.92 -4.56 -3.20
CA ASP A 101 -8.69 -3.79 -3.29
C ASP A 101 -8.82 -2.42 -2.59
N ASN A 102 -9.98 -1.75 -2.67
CA ASN A 102 -10.14 -0.44 -2.04
C ASN A 102 -10.13 -0.52 -0.51
N GLU A 103 -10.67 -1.60 0.06
CA GLU A 103 -10.70 -1.84 1.51
C GLU A 103 -9.30 -2.26 1.99
N PHE A 104 -8.66 -3.17 1.26
CA PHE A 104 -7.30 -3.63 1.54
C PHE A 104 -6.28 -2.48 1.51
N LEU A 105 -6.29 -1.68 0.44
CA LEU A 105 -5.36 -0.55 0.29
C LEU A 105 -5.65 0.57 1.30
N ALA A 106 -6.91 0.83 1.64
CA ALA A 106 -7.26 1.79 2.68
C ALA A 106 -6.68 1.39 4.05
N VAL A 107 -6.76 0.10 4.41
CA VAL A 107 -6.12 -0.43 5.62
C VAL A 107 -4.60 -0.26 5.55
N LEU A 108 -3.96 -0.55 4.41
CA LEU A 108 -2.53 -0.34 4.23
C LEU A 108 -2.11 1.11 4.49
N TRP A 109 -2.75 2.07 3.82
CA TRP A 109 -2.40 3.48 3.97
C TRP A 109 -2.63 3.99 5.40
N SER A 110 -3.75 3.61 6.01
CA SER A 110 -4.14 4.08 7.34
C SER A 110 -3.31 3.42 8.46
N GLN A 111 -3.18 2.09 8.43
CA GLN A 111 -2.70 1.31 9.59
C GLN A 111 -1.24 0.88 9.47
N VAL A 112 -0.76 0.61 8.25
CA VAL A 112 0.63 0.19 8.03
C VAL A 112 1.52 1.40 7.74
N ILE A 113 1.03 2.33 6.92
CA ILE A 113 1.79 3.52 6.54
C ILE A 113 1.56 4.69 7.52
N GLY A 114 0.38 4.77 8.14
CA GLY A 114 0.04 5.82 9.12
C GLY A 114 -0.37 7.14 8.49
N PHE A 115 -0.92 7.14 7.27
CA PHE A 115 -1.42 8.36 6.64
C PHE A 115 -2.78 8.77 7.21
N SER A 116 -3.01 10.09 7.27
CA SER A 116 -4.27 10.65 7.75
C SER A 116 -5.44 10.33 6.79
N ASP A 117 -6.65 10.18 7.34
CA ASP A 117 -7.86 9.97 6.52
C ASP A 117 -8.05 11.10 5.49
N GLU A 118 -7.70 12.33 5.85
CA GLU A 118 -7.77 13.50 4.97
C GLU A 118 -6.82 13.36 3.78
N ALA A 119 -5.56 12.98 4.02
CA ALA A 119 -4.60 12.77 2.95
C ALA A 119 -5.01 11.61 2.03
N ILE A 120 -5.51 10.50 2.59
CA ILE A 120 -6.00 9.36 1.83
C ILE A 120 -7.21 9.77 0.99
N ALA A 121 -8.18 10.47 1.58
CA ALA A 121 -9.37 10.94 0.91
C ALA A 121 -9.03 11.88 -0.27
N LYS A 122 -8.12 12.83 -0.04
CA LYS A 122 -7.63 13.74 -1.07
C LYS A 122 -6.89 13.00 -2.20
N GLY A 123 -5.99 12.07 -1.86
CA GLY A 123 -5.21 11.30 -2.82
C GLY A 123 -6.04 10.34 -3.69
N LEU A 124 -7.17 9.86 -3.15
CA LEU A 124 -8.10 8.99 -3.87
C LEU A 124 -9.29 9.73 -4.49
N ASN A 125 -9.36 11.06 -4.35
CA ASN A 125 -10.50 11.88 -4.76
C ASN A 125 -11.84 11.33 -4.23
N THR A 126 -11.91 11.07 -2.93
CA THR A 126 -13.12 10.56 -2.24
C THR A 126 -13.35 11.30 -0.93
N THR A 127 -14.40 10.96 -0.19
CA THR A 127 -14.70 11.58 1.10
C THR A 127 -13.97 10.86 2.24
N ILE A 128 -13.69 11.59 3.32
CA ILE A 128 -13.16 11.03 4.57
C ILE A 128 -14.07 9.91 5.11
N GLY A 129 -15.40 10.08 4.98
CA GLY A 129 -16.38 9.07 5.37
C GLY A 129 -16.20 7.75 4.60
N THR A 130 -15.95 7.82 3.29
CA THR A 130 -15.66 6.63 2.47
C THR A 130 -14.36 5.95 2.90
N VAL A 131 -13.31 6.72 3.19
CA VAL A 131 -12.04 6.17 3.70
C VAL A 131 -12.27 5.44 5.03
N ARG A 132 -12.91 6.10 6.01
CA ARG A 132 -13.20 5.49 7.31
C ARG A 132 -14.06 4.24 7.20
N HIS A 133 -15.06 4.24 6.33
CA HIS A 133 -15.89 3.07 6.06
C HIS A 133 -15.05 1.91 5.51
N ARG A 134 -14.19 2.16 4.52
CA ARG A 134 -13.29 1.15 3.93
C ARG A 134 -12.29 0.60 4.95
N VAL A 135 -11.66 1.47 5.74
CA VAL A 135 -10.74 1.07 6.81
C VAL A 135 -11.47 0.21 7.85
N SER A 136 -12.63 0.65 8.32
CA SER A 136 -13.41 -0.07 9.34
C SER A 136 -13.83 -1.46 8.85
N ARG A 137 -14.31 -1.55 7.60
CA ARG A 137 -14.70 -2.83 6.99
C ARG A 137 -13.49 -3.75 6.79
N GLY A 138 -12.38 -3.23 6.27
CA GLY A 138 -11.14 -3.99 6.11
C GLY A 138 -10.59 -4.50 7.44
N LEU A 139 -10.57 -3.66 8.48
CA LEU A 139 -10.14 -4.07 9.83
C LEU A 139 -11.04 -5.14 10.44
N ARG A 140 -12.36 -5.08 10.22
CA ARG A 140 -13.28 -6.12 10.67
C ARG A 140 -12.99 -7.46 9.98
N LEU A 141 -12.79 -7.45 8.66
CA LEU A 141 -12.44 -8.66 7.91
C LEU A 141 -11.11 -9.25 8.35
N LEU A 142 -10.13 -8.39 8.67
CA LEU A 142 -8.84 -8.81 9.21
C LEU A 142 -8.99 -9.42 10.61
N GLY A 143 -9.78 -8.80 11.49
CA GLY A 143 -10.01 -9.25 12.86
C GLY A 143 -10.82 -10.56 12.97
N GLU A 144 -11.82 -10.77 12.11
CA GLU A 144 -12.61 -12.02 12.07
C GLU A 144 -11.78 -13.25 11.68
N ARG A 145 -10.54 -13.07 11.22
CA ARG A 145 -9.70 -14.13 10.62
C ARG A 145 -8.33 -14.29 11.28
N MET A 146 -7.97 -13.42 12.23
CA MET A 146 -6.74 -13.54 13.04
C MET A 146 -6.99 -14.22 14.39
N ILE A 147 -8.20 -14.71 14.65
CA ILE A 147 -8.62 -15.45 15.85
C ILE A 147 -8.97 -16.88 15.45
#